data_AF-A0A2R6Y476-F1
#
_entry.id   AF-A0A2R6Y476-F1
#
_cell.length_a   1.000
_cell.length_b   1.000
_cell.length_c   1.000
_cell.angle_alpha   90.00
_cell.angle_beta   90.00
_cell.angle_gamma   90.00
#
_symmetry.space_group_name_H-M   'P 1'
#
loop_
_entity.id
_entity.type
_entity.pdbx_description
1 polymer ?
#
loop_
_entity_poly.entity_id
_entity_poly.type
_entity_poly.pdbx_seq_one_letter_code
_entity_poly.pdbx_strand_id
1 'polypeptide(L)'
;MNSFTEEVIFRLSYTTIVANENMNARISEFLSAAIFGIVHYFGIAPRGIAGAIMAAFLGWFLAKSINETKGFFWAWMIHFAQDVVIMFFLFMKK
;
A
#
# COMPACT_ATOMS: atom_id res chain seq x y z
N MET A 1 -1.67 1.56 13.95
CA MET A 1 -3.05 1.25 13.54
C MET A 1 -3.27 1.59 12.07
N ASN A 2 -2.84 2.77 11.59
CA ASN A 2 -2.99 3.20 10.19
C ASN A 2 -2.50 2.16 9.16
N SER A 3 -1.18 1.94 9.08
CA SER A 3 -0.58 1.00 8.13
C SER A 3 -1.21 -0.40 8.13
N PHE A 4 -1.52 -0.95 9.31
CA PHE A 4 -2.15 -2.27 9.41
C PHE A 4 -3.55 -2.28 8.77
N THR A 5 -4.41 -1.31 9.11
CA THR A 5 -5.75 -1.20 8.53
C THR A 5 -5.68 -1.02 7.01
N GLU A 6 -4.80 -0.14 6.53
CA GLU A 6 -4.63 0.09 5.10
C GLU A 6 -4.10 -1.15 4.36
N GLU A 7 -3.14 -1.88 4.93
CA GLU A 7 -2.67 -3.14 4.36
C GLU A 7 -3.77 -4.20 4.28
N VAL A 8 -4.62 -4.32 5.30
CA VAL A 8 -5.72 -5.30 5.29
C VAL A 8 -6.72 -4.96 4.18
N ILE A 9 -7.11 -3.68 4.05
CA ILE A 9 -8.11 -3.23 3.08
C ILE A 9 -7.57 -3.29 1.65
N PHE A 10 -6.39 -2.74 1.42
CA PHE A 10 -5.91 -2.45 0.06
C PHE A 10 -4.86 -3.44 -0.46
N ARG A 11 -4.34 -4.35 0.38
CA ARG A 11 -3.35 -5.36 -0.04
C ARG A 11 -3.88 -6.76 0.23
N LEU A 12 -4.11 -7.11 1.50
CA LEU A 12 -4.49 -8.47 1.87
C LEU A 12 -5.83 -8.89 1.24
N SER A 13 -6.82 -8.00 1.22
CA SER A 13 -8.12 -8.30 0.61
C SER A 13 -8.00 -8.61 -0.89
N TYR A 14 -7.27 -7.80 -1.66
CA TYR A 14 -7.11 -8.05 -3.10
C TYR A 14 -6.26 -9.29 -3.40
N THR A 15 -5.14 -9.45 -2.68
CA THR A 15 -4.22 -10.58 -2.91
C THR A 15 -4.85 -11.92 -2.55
N THR A 16 -5.62 -11.99 -1.45
CA THR A 16 -6.32 -13.22 -1.06
C THR A 16 -7.48 -13.57 -1.97
N ILE A 17 -8.30 -12.59 -2.40
CA ILE A 17 -9.40 -12.83 -3.35
C ILE A 17 -8.85 -13.36 -4.68
N VAL A 18 -7.85 -12.68 -5.25
CA VAL A 18 -7.24 -13.09 -6.54
C VAL A 18 -6.61 -14.48 -6.44
N ALA A 19 -5.96 -14.79 -5.31
CA ALA A 19 -5.41 -16.12 -5.08
C ALA A 19 -6.49 -17.20 -4.93
N ASN A 20 -7.57 -16.93 -4.20
CA ASN A 20 -8.67 -17.87 -3.98
C ASN A 20 -9.42 -18.19 -5.28
N GLU A 21 -9.58 -17.21 -6.17
CA GLU A 21 -10.21 -17.37 -7.49
C GLU A 21 -9.24 -17.92 -8.55
N ASN A 22 -8.02 -18.30 -8.16
CA ASN A 22 -6.97 -18.82 -9.05
C ASN A 22 -6.68 -17.90 -10.25
N MET A 23 -6.76 -16.59 -10.03
CA MET A 23 -6.57 -15.54 -11.03
C MET A 23 -5.10 -15.08 -11.09
N ASN A 24 -4.76 -14.29 -12.11
CA ASN A 24 -3.43 -13.72 -12.26
C ASN A 24 -3.11 -12.71 -11.13
N ALA A 25 -2.03 -12.95 -10.38
CA ALA A 25 -1.53 -12.10 -9.30
C ALA A 25 -1.35 -10.62 -9.69
N ARG A 26 -1.08 -10.34 -10.97
CA ARG A 26 -0.97 -8.95 -11.48
C ARG A 26 -2.25 -8.13 -11.30
N ILE A 27 -3.41 -8.79 -11.19
CA ILE A 27 -4.69 -8.12 -10.93
C ILE A 27 -4.68 -7.50 -9.54
N SER A 28 -4.25 -8.23 -8.50
CA SER A 28 -4.20 -7.69 -7.14
C SER A 28 -3.14 -6.59 -7.02
N GLU A 29 -2.00 -6.75 -7.71
CA GLU A 29 -0.96 -5.72 -7.81
C GLU A 29 -1.47 -4.42 -8.44
N PHE A 30 -2.20 -4.53 -9.56
CA PHE A 30 -2.79 -3.38 -10.24
C PHE A 30 -3.87 -2.70 -9.40
N LEU A 31 -4.81 -3.48 -8.84
CA LEU A 31 -5.88 -2.94 -7.99
C LEU A 31 -5.30 -2.21 -6.77
N SER A 32 -4.27 -2.80 -6.15
CA SER A 32 -3.59 -2.18 -5.03
C SER A 32 -2.93 -0.87 -5.40
N ALA A 33 -2.19 -0.82 -6.53
CA ALA A 33 -1.61 0.43 -7.04
C ALA A 33 -2.68 1.49 -7.35
N ALA A 34 -3.67 1.13 -8.15
CA ALA A 34 -4.64 2.07 -8.68
C ALA A 34 -5.48 2.68 -7.56
N ILE A 35 -6.10 1.85 -6.73
CA ILE A 35 -7.03 2.33 -5.69
C ILE A 35 -6.25 3.09 -4.61
N PHE A 36 -5.12 2.54 -4.15
CA PHE A 36 -4.33 3.20 -3.11
C PHE A 36 -3.76 4.54 -3.59
N GLY A 37 -3.26 4.60 -4.82
CA GLY A 37 -2.80 5.86 -5.43
C GLY A 37 -3.91 6.90 -5.56
N ILE A 38 -5.09 6.50 -6.05
CA ILE A 38 -6.24 7.40 -6.22
C ILE A 38 -6.68 8.01 -4.89
N VAL A 39 -6.85 7.21 -3.83
CA VAL A 39 -7.28 7.76 -2.54
C VAL A 39 -6.22 8.66 -1.92
N HIS A 40 -4.94 8.37 -2.13
CA HIS A 40 -3.82 9.18 -1.62
C HIS A 40 -3.63 10.51 -2.35
N TYR A 41 -4.24 10.71 -3.51
CA TYR A 41 -4.32 12.03 -4.14
C TYR A 41 -4.92 13.08 -3.17
N PHE A 42 -5.93 12.67 -2.40
CA PHE A 42 -6.65 13.50 -1.43
C PHE A 42 -6.06 13.44 -0.01
N GLY A 43 -4.93 12.75 0.17
CA GLY A 43 -4.28 12.55 1.47
C GLY A 43 -3.56 13.79 2.02
N ILE A 44 -2.97 13.62 3.21
CA ILE A 44 -2.33 14.72 3.96
C ILE A 44 -0.89 14.96 3.46
N ALA A 45 -0.07 13.91 3.42
CA ALA A 45 1.31 14.00 2.94
C ALA A 45 1.88 12.62 2.57
N PRO A 46 2.56 12.49 1.41
CA PRO A 46 2.59 13.44 0.29
C PRO A 46 1.22 13.53 -0.41
N ARG A 47 0.79 14.72 -0.85
CA ARG A 47 -0.53 14.98 -1.45
C ARG A 47 -0.46 15.28 -2.96
N GLY A 48 -1.61 15.24 -3.63
CA GLY A 48 -1.73 15.56 -5.06
C GLY A 48 -1.08 14.51 -5.97
N ILE A 49 -0.74 14.88 -7.20
CA ILE A 49 -0.27 13.95 -8.24
C ILE A 49 0.99 13.19 -7.79
N ALA A 50 1.98 13.90 -7.23
CA ALA A 50 3.22 13.27 -6.77
C ALA A 50 2.96 12.25 -5.66
N GLY A 51 2.12 12.61 -4.68
CA GLY A 51 1.70 11.69 -3.61
C GLY A 51 0.96 10.47 -4.14
N ALA A 52 0.03 10.66 -5.07
CA ALA A 52 -0.71 9.59 -5.71
C ALA A 52 0.19 8.61 -6.47
N ILE A 53 1.19 9.10 -7.21
CA ILE A 53 2.15 8.25 -7.94
C ILE A 53 3.02 7.45 -6.96
N MET A 54 3.53 8.09 -5.90
CA MET A 54 4.33 7.41 -4.88
C MET A 54 3.51 6.35 -4.15
N ALA A 55 2.27 6.65 -3.78
CA ALA A 55 1.35 5.71 -3.17
C ALA A 55 1.01 4.56 -4.13
N ALA A 56 0.74 4.84 -5.41
CA ALA A 56 0.48 3.79 -6.40
C ALA A 56 1.68 2.83 -6.52
N PHE A 57 2.89 3.36 -6.61
CA PHE A 57 4.11 2.55 -6.62
C PHE A 57 4.21 1.67 -5.37
N LEU A 58 3.97 2.25 -4.19
CA LEU A 58 4.02 1.51 -2.93
C LEU A 58 2.94 0.42 -2.88
N GLY A 59 1.70 0.73 -3.26
CA GLY A 59 0.59 -0.24 -3.29
C GLY A 59 0.93 -1.44 -4.18
N TRP A 60 1.46 -1.20 -5.38
CA TRP A 60 1.96 -2.25 -6.26
C TRP A 60 3.07 -3.08 -5.61
N PHE A 61 4.10 -2.42 -5.07
CA PHE A 61 5.27 -3.08 -4.50
C PHE A 61 4.89 -3.97 -3.30
N LEU A 62 4.04 -3.48 -2.41
CA LEU A 62 3.61 -4.22 -1.23
C LEU A 62 2.69 -5.39 -1.61
N ALA A 63 1.74 -5.21 -2.54
CA ALA A 63 0.93 -6.32 -3.04
C ALA A 63 1.78 -7.42 -3.70
N LYS A 64 2.76 -7.01 -4.51
CA LYS A 64 3.72 -7.93 -5.14
C LYS A 64 4.52 -8.69 -4.07
N SER A 65 4.95 -8.02 -3.00
CA SER A 65 5.67 -8.69 -1.90
C SER A 65 4.85 -9.81 -1.25
N ILE A 66 3.53 -9.64 -1.08
CA ILE A 66 2.64 -10.69 -0.56
C ILE A 66 2.54 -11.84 -1.56
N ASN A 67 2.36 -11.53 -2.84
CA ASN A 67 2.24 -12.54 -3.90
C ASN A 67 3.52 -13.40 -4.02
N GLU A 68 4.70 -12.79 -3.88
CA GLU A 68 6.00 -13.46 -4.03
C GLU A 68 6.45 -14.19 -2.76
N THR A 69 6.24 -13.61 -1.58
CA THR A 69 6.68 -14.20 -0.31
C THR A 69 5.64 -15.10 0.35
N LYS A 70 4.39 -15.07 -0.15
CA LYS A 70 3.21 -15.73 0.45
C LYS A 70 2.95 -15.29 1.90
N GLY A 71 3.45 -14.12 2.30
CA GLY A 71 3.36 -13.61 3.67
C GLY A 71 2.91 -12.15 3.72
N PHE A 72 2.07 -11.83 4.69
CA PHE A 72 1.58 -10.47 4.95
C PHE A 72 2.60 -9.58 5.67
N PHE A 73 3.49 -10.18 6.46
CA PHE A 73 4.35 -9.48 7.40
C PHE A 73 5.21 -8.39 6.76
N TRP A 74 5.84 -8.67 5.61
CA TRP A 74 6.74 -7.71 4.96
C TRP A 74 6.01 -6.51 4.38
N ALA A 75 4.82 -6.72 3.80
CA ALA A 75 3.99 -5.62 3.32
C ALA A 75 3.65 -4.64 4.45
N TRP A 76 3.19 -5.17 5.58
CA TRP A 76 2.86 -4.36 6.76
C TRP A 76 4.08 -3.70 7.40
N MET A 77 5.18 -4.42 7.59
CA MET A 77 6.36 -3.87 8.24
C MET A 77 6.97 -2.70 7.45
N ILE A 78 7.05 -2.85 6.12
CA ILE A 78 7.59 -1.79 5.24
C ILE A 78 6.69 -0.56 5.29
N HIS A 79 5.38 -0.74 5.18
CA HIS A 79 4.43 0.37 5.28
C HIS A 79 4.49 1.05 6.64
N PHE A 80 4.50 0.28 7.74
CA PHE A 80 4.63 0.82 9.08
C PHE A 80 5.92 1.64 9.25
N ALA A 81 7.05 1.17 8.75
CA ALA A 81 8.31 1.91 8.80
C ALA A 81 8.20 3.23 8.01
N GLN A 82 7.52 3.21 6.86
CA GLN A 82 7.31 4.41 6.05
C GLN A 82 6.42 5.44 6.76
N ASP A 83 5.35 4.99 7.43
CA ASP A 83 4.50 5.83 8.27
C ASP A 83 5.31 6.52 9.37
N VAL A 84 6.18 5.78 10.07
CA VAL A 84 7.05 6.35 11.12
C VAL A 84 7.93 7.47 10.57
N VAL A 85 8.55 7.25 9.39
CA VAL A 85 9.41 8.26 8.75
C VAL A 85 8.61 9.49 8.32
N ILE A 86 7.46 9.31 7.68
CA ILE A 86 6.60 10.42 7.23
C ILE A 86 6.10 11.23 8.42
N MET A 87 5.60 10.56 9.46
CA MET A 87 5.10 11.22 10.67
C MET A 87 6.20 11.97 11.39
N PHE A 88 7.41 11.40 11.48
CA PHE A 88 8.57 12.08 12.03
C PHE A 88 8.84 13.41 11.32
N PHE A 89 8.90 13.43 9.98
CA PHE A 89 9.12 14.66 9.23
C PHE A 89 7.95 15.65 9.33
N LEU A 90 6.70 15.17 9.37
CA LEU A 90 5.53 16.01 9.56
C LEU A 90 5.55 16.75 10.91
N PHE A 91 5.91 16.06 11.99
CA PHE A 91 5.98 16.67 13.33
C PHE A 91 7.22 17.54 13.55
N MET A 92 8.29 17.36 12.76
CA MET A 92 9.45 18.26 12.79
C MET A 92 9.24 19.56 12.00
N LYS A 93 8.26 19.59 11.09
CA LYS A 93 7.99 20.77 10.27
C LYS A 93 7.32 21.83 11.16
N LYS A 94 8.12 22.81 11.60
CA LYS A 94 7.66 23.98 12.37
C LYS A 94 6.68 24.83 11.56
#